data_AF-A0A9D0N527-F1
#
_entry.id   AF-A0A9D0N527-F1
#
_cell.length_a   1.000
_cell.length_b   1.000
_cell.length_c   1.000
_cell.angle_alpha   90.00
_cell.angle_beta   90.00
_cell.angle_gamma   90.00
#
_symmetry.space_group_name_H-M   'P 1'
#
loop_
_entity.id
_entity.type
_entity.pdbx_description
1 polymer ?
#
loop_
_entity_poly.entity_id
_entity_poly.type
_entity_poly.pdbx_seq_one_letter_code
_entity_poly.pdbx_strand_id
1 'polypeptide(L)'
;MLGVYQRNGTYTDCYKTDIPGVVTYAEYVRAFYTTPLFKLERSALKWMLAKPSSDADVNLLAEGKVDVFSAWDVEKRGKNQILMCDYQKRTRSWLMVELVEGKDGTLTRLYFGSAVVPVKNIKTGRLSLGAGFYALLWFHKIYSVALLHFARSRLTKRLST
;
A
#
# COMPACT_ATOMS: atom_id res chain seq x y z
N MET A 1 8.63 -10.27 0.96
CA MET A 1 7.70 -10.02 2.09
C MET A 1 6.28 -10.38 1.70
N LEU A 2 5.66 -9.67 0.75
CA LEU A 2 4.31 -9.97 0.23
C LEU A 2 4.17 -11.41 -0.32
N GLY A 3 5.24 -11.97 -0.89
CA GLY A 3 5.25 -13.33 -1.48
C GLY A 3 4.79 -14.46 -0.55
N VAL A 4 4.80 -14.27 0.78
CA VAL A 4 4.23 -15.28 1.71
C VAL A 4 2.72 -15.50 1.50
N TYR A 5 2.04 -14.52 0.88
CA TYR A 5 0.62 -14.55 0.53
C TYR A 5 0.33 -15.10 -0.87
N GLN A 6 1.36 -15.39 -1.68
CA GLN A 6 1.20 -16.12 -2.94
C GLN A 6 0.95 -17.61 -2.64
N ARG A 7 -0.24 -17.91 -2.11
CA ARG A 7 -0.73 -19.26 -1.78
C ARG A 7 -2.09 -19.47 -2.44
N ASN A 8 -2.47 -20.75 -2.59
CA ASN A 8 -3.74 -21.14 -3.22
C ASN A 8 -4.95 -20.38 -2.62
N GLY A 9 -5.65 -19.64 -3.47
CA GLY A 9 -6.90 -18.93 -3.14
C GLY A 9 -6.75 -17.48 -2.67
N THR A 10 -5.53 -16.98 -2.47
CA THR A 10 -5.26 -15.57 -2.17
C THR A 10 -4.99 -14.79 -3.44
N TYR A 11 -5.63 -13.63 -3.59
CA TYR A 11 -5.28 -12.71 -4.66
C TYR A 11 -4.05 -11.90 -4.26
N THR A 12 -3.10 -11.75 -5.17
CA THR A 12 -1.94 -10.87 -4.98
C THR A 12 -1.65 -10.10 -6.25
N ASP A 13 -1.30 -8.82 -6.11
CA ASP A 13 -0.77 -8.00 -7.21
C ASP A 13 0.47 -7.21 -6.78
N CYS A 14 1.20 -6.72 -7.78
CA CYS A 14 2.38 -5.90 -7.59
C CYS A 14 2.56 -4.99 -8.80
N TYR A 15 2.47 -3.68 -8.57
CA TYR A 15 2.74 -2.62 -9.53
C TYR A 15 4.05 -1.94 -9.18
N LYS A 16 4.74 -1.43 -10.19
CA LYS A 16 6.00 -0.71 -10.01
C LYS A 16 6.11 0.49 -10.94
N THR A 17 6.87 1.48 -10.53
CA THR A 17 7.19 2.64 -11.36
C THR A 17 8.55 3.20 -10.99
N ASP A 18 9.25 3.76 -11.98
CA ASP A 18 10.60 4.29 -11.81
C ASP A 18 10.56 5.83 -11.81
N ILE A 19 11.40 6.42 -10.96
CA ILE A 19 11.56 7.86 -10.81
C ILE A 19 13.06 8.19 -10.89
N PRO A 20 13.47 9.21 -11.66
CA PRO A 20 14.85 9.70 -11.63
C PRO A 20 15.26 10.18 -10.24
N GLY A 21 16.49 9.90 -9.82
CA GLY A 21 17.03 10.35 -8.54
C GLY A 21 16.73 9.41 -7.37
N VAL A 22 17.13 9.86 -6.17
CA VAL A 22 17.04 9.08 -4.93
C VAL A 22 15.80 9.47 -4.14
N VAL A 23 14.93 8.48 -3.89
CA VAL A 23 13.78 8.58 -2.98
C VAL A 23 14.00 7.61 -1.83
N THR A 24 13.85 8.10 -0.61
CA THR A 24 13.93 7.27 0.59
C THR A 24 12.63 6.52 0.86
N TYR A 25 12.71 5.43 1.63
CA TYR A 25 11.55 4.70 2.12
C TYR A 25 10.53 5.62 2.83
N ALA A 26 10.99 6.49 3.73
CA ALA A 26 10.10 7.37 4.49
C ALA A 26 9.39 8.39 3.59
N GLU A 27 10.08 8.92 2.57
CA GLU A 27 9.46 9.79 1.57
C GLU A 27 8.40 9.08 0.75
N TYR A 28 8.65 7.82 0.37
CA TYR A 28 7.65 7.05 -0.36
C TYR A 28 6.41 6.77 0.48
N VAL A 29 6.56 6.32 1.73
CA VAL A 29 5.44 6.08 2.66
C VAL A 29 4.60 7.36 2.85
N ARG A 30 5.27 8.51 3.06
CA ARG A 30 4.60 9.80 3.16
C ARG A 30 3.86 10.17 1.88
N ALA A 31 4.52 10.08 0.73
CA ALA A 31 3.93 10.44 -0.55
C ALA A 31 2.71 9.56 -0.88
N PHE A 32 2.76 8.27 -0.56
CA PHE A 32 1.70 7.31 -0.83
C PHE A 32 0.47 7.52 0.07
N TYR A 33 0.67 7.57 1.39
CA TYR A 33 -0.45 7.70 2.33
C TYR A 33 -1.01 9.13 2.42
N THR A 34 -0.33 10.15 1.88
CA THR A 34 -0.85 11.53 1.86
C THR A 34 -1.44 11.98 0.53
N THR A 35 -1.69 11.05 -0.40
CA THR A 35 -2.40 11.37 -1.65
C THR A 35 -3.84 11.83 -1.39
N PRO A 36 -4.42 12.71 -2.22
CA PRO A 36 -5.83 13.12 -2.09
C PRO A 36 -6.78 11.93 -2.11
N LEU A 37 -6.51 10.95 -2.99
CA LEU A 37 -7.27 9.72 -3.09
C LEU A 37 -7.28 8.94 -1.76
N PHE A 38 -6.11 8.77 -1.14
CA PHE A 38 -6.04 8.11 0.17
C PHE A 38 -6.61 8.96 1.32
N LYS A 39 -6.55 10.30 1.23
CA LYS A 39 -7.20 11.19 2.22
C LYS A 39 -8.72 11.07 2.19
N LEU A 40 -9.31 10.84 1.02
CA LEU A 40 -10.75 10.52 0.91
C LEU A 40 -11.06 9.19 1.59
N GLU A 41 -10.24 8.16 1.38
CA GLU A 41 -10.39 6.88 2.06
C GLU A 41 -10.27 7.02 3.58
N ARG A 42 -9.25 7.75 4.07
CA ARG A 42 -9.11 8.04 5.52
C ARG A 42 -10.33 8.75 6.09
N SER A 43 -10.92 9.66 5.33
CA SER A 43 -12.14 10.35 5.75
C SER A 43 -13.31 9.38 5.83
N ALA A 44 -13.49 8.52 4.83
CA ALA A 44 -14.51 7.47 4.86
C ALA A 44 -14.32 6.51 6.05
N LEU A 45 -13.09 6.04 6.30
CA LEU A 45 -12.76 5.18 7.45
C LEU A 45 -13.00 5.88 8.79
N LYS A 46 -12.67 7.17 8.91
CA LYS A 46 -12.99 7.96 10.11
C LYS A 46 -14.50 7.96 10.39
N TRP A 47 -15.32 8.21 9.38
CA TRP A 47 -16.78 8.29 9.53
C TRP A 47 -17.43 6.93 9.73
N MET A 48 -16.98 5.90 9.01
CA MET A 48 -17.61 4.57 9.02
C MET A 48 -17.11 3.67 10.14
N LEU A 49 -15.86 3.83 10.58
CA LEU A 49 -15.19 2.93 11.54
C LEU A 49 -14.65 3.65 12.78
N ALA A 50 -14.90 4.95 12.94
CA ALA A 50 -14.39 5.77 14.05
C ALA A 50 -12.86 5.68 14.25
N LYS A 51 -12.11 5.46 13.16
CA LYS A 51 -10.63 5.35 13.18
C LYS A 51 -10.01 6.57 12.46
N PRO A 52 -9.91 7.74 13.13
CA PRO A 52 -9.26 8.91 12.54
C PRO A 52 -7.76 8.66 12.35
N SER A 53 -7.17 9.29 11.32
CA SER A 53 -5.73 9.36 11.14
C SER A 53 -5.35 10.67 10.47
N SER A 54 -4.18 11.19 10.83
CA SER A 54 -3.64 12.47 10.39
C SER A 54 -2.39 12.29 9.53
N ASP A 55 -1.94 13.36 8.87
CA ASP A 55 -0.65 13.34 8.16
C ASP A 55 0.53 13.25 9.15
N ALA A 56 0.36 13.69 10.41
CA ALA A 56 1.36 13.50 11.46
C ALA A 56 1.54 12.01 11.80
N ASP A 57 0.45 11.23 11.84
CA ASP A 57 0.52 9.78 12.07
C ASP A 57 1.27 9.07 10.92
N VAL A 58 1.11 9.55 9.68
CA VAL A 58 1.89 9.03 8.54
C VAL A 58 3.39 9.29 8.72
N ASN A 59 3.78 10.45 9.23
CA ASN A 59 5.18 10.77 9.49
C ASN A 59 5.77 9.82 10.55
N LEU A 60 5.03 9.59 11.64
CA LEU A 60 5.43 8.64 12.67
C LEU A 60 5.52 7.21 12.12
N LEU A 61 4.60 6.80 11.24
CA LEU A 61 4.63 5.48 10.59
C LEU A 61 5.86 5.32 9.68
N ALA A 62 6.16 6.36 8.89
CA ALA A 62 7.28 6.42 7.97
C ALA A 62 8.65 6.38 8.69
N GLU A 63 8.71 6.97 9.89
CA GLU A 63 9.88 6.94 10.77
C GLU A 63 9.99 5.65 11.59
N GLY A 64 8.98 4.77 11.54
CA GLY A 64 8.95 3.54 12.32
C GLY A 64 8.65 3.75 13.81
N LYS A 65 8.06 4.90 14.18
CA LYS A 65 7.71 5.25 15.57
C LYS A 65 6.36 4.69 16.02
N VAL A 66 5.47 4.37 15.09
CA VAL A 66 4.17 3.77 15.37
C VAL A 66 3.90 2.61 14.41
N ASP A 67 3.28 1.56 14.91
CA ASP A 67 2.90 0.37 14.14
C ASP A 67 1.40 0.29 13.84
N VAL A 68 0.65 1.34 14.17
CA VAL A 68 -0.79 1.44 13.90
C VAL A 68 -1.07 2.76 13.19
N PHE A 69 -1.87 2.70 12.13
CA PHE A 69 -2.27 3.84 11.32
C PHE A 69 -3.68 3.66 10.77
N SER A 70 -4.65 4.47 11.23
CA SER A 70 -6.06 4.35 10.84
C SER A 70 -6.62 2.95 11.14
N ALA A 71 -7.18 2.28 10.13
CA ALA A 71 -7.64 0.91 10.17
C ALA A 71 -6.58 -0.12 9.76
N TRP A 72 -5.30 0.25 9.79
CA TRP A 72 -4.18 -0.58 9.36
C TRP A 72 -3.15 -0.76 10.47
N ASP A 73 -2.66 -1.97 10.62
CA ASP A 73 -1.56 -2.35 11.50
C ASP A 73 -0.35 -2.77 10.67
N VAL A 74 0.84 -2.53 11.19
CA VAL A 74 2.08 -2.99 10.57
C VAL A 74 2.23 -4.46 10.85
N GLU A 75 2.11 -5.27 9.82
CA GLU A 75 2.27 -6.71 9.93
C GLU A 75 3.76 -7.09 10.01
N LYS A 76 4.59 -6.42 9.20
CA LYS A 76 6.04 -6.61 9.23
C LYS A 76 6.74 -5.39 8.62
N ARG A 77 7.99 -5.16 9.03
CA ARG A 77 8.91 -4.15 8.44
C ARG A 77 10.18 -4.79 7.91
N GLY A 78 10.80 -4.14 6.93
CA GLY A 78 12.14 -4.43 6.43
C GLY A 78 12.86 -3.14 6.05
N LYS A 79 14.15 -3.23 5.67
CA LYS A 79 15.04 -2.06 5.48
C LYS A 79 14.43 -0.93 4.64
N ASN A 80 13.81 -1.26 3.50
CA ASN A 80 13.16 -0.29 2.60
C ASN A 80 11.74 -0.74 2.20
N GLN A 81 11.07 -1.47 3.09
CA GLN A 81 9.74 -2.00 2.78
C GLN A 81 8.87 -2.17 4.02
N ILE A 82 7.57 -2.03 3.84
CA ILE A 82 6.56 -2.21 4.89
C ILE A 82 5.40 -3.03 4.36
N LEU A 83 4.87 -3.91 5.22
CA LEU A 83 3.64 -4.63 4.98
C LEU A 83 2.62 -4.20 6.02
N MET A 84 1.55 -3.57 5.55
CA MET A 84 0.37 -3.22 6.34
C MET A 84 -0.69 -4.29 6.19
N CYS A 85 -1.50 -4.46 7.24
CA CYS A 85 -2.65 -5.35 7.28
C CYS A 85 -3.86 -4.56 7.77
N ASP A 86 -5.01 -4.73 7.13
CA ASP A 86 -6.23 -4.07 7.58
C ASP A 86 -6.76 -4.71 8.88
N TYR A 87 -7.61 -3.98 9.60
CA TYR A 87 -8.19 -4.42 10.86
C TYR A 87 -8.98 -5.74 10.76
N GLN A 88 -9.52 -6.08 9.58
CA GLN A 88 -10.24 -7.33 9.34
C GLN A 88 -9.29 -8.49 8.98
N LYS A 89 -7.98 -8.23 8.87
CA LYS A 89 -6.96 -9.19 8.45
C LYS A 89 -7.27 -9.85 7.11
N ARG A 90 -7.91 -9.11 6.21
CA ARG A 90 -8.27 -9.53 4.85
C ARG A 90 -7.30 -8.97 3.83
N THR A 91 -6.95 -7.69 3.94
CA THR A 91 -6.20 -6.96 2.91
C THR A 91 -4.84 -6.59 3.43
N ARG A 92 -3.81 -6.84 2.62
CA ARG A 92 -2.44 -6.39 2.85
C ARG A 92 -2.08 -5.33 1.84
N SER A 93 -1.33 -4.33 2.29
CA SER A 93 -0.75 -3.28 1.46
C SER A 93 0.76 -3.30 1.69
N TRP A 94 1.52 -3.46 0.61
CA TRP A 94 2.97 -3.57 0.64
C TRP A 94 3.60 -2.44 -0.15
N LEU A 95 4.50 -1.69 0.49
CA LEU A 95 5.27 -0.63 -0.12
C LEU A 95 6.74 -0.98 -0.04
N MET A 96 7.48 -0.80 -1.14
CA MET A 96 8.93 -1.02 -1.16
C MET A 96 9.62 -0.04 -2.09
N VAL A 97 10.85 0.30 -1.73
CA VAL A 97 11.73 1.18 -2.49
C VAL A 97 13.03 0.47 -2.81
N GLU A 98 13.46 0.57 -4.06
CA GLU A 98 14.69 -0.02 -4.57
C GLU A 98 15.46 1.02 -5.37
N LEU A 99 16.76 1.16 -5.09
CA LEU A 99 17.64 1.94 -5.95
C LEU A 99 18.08 1.06 -7.13
N VAL A 100 17.98 1.61 -8.33
CA VAL A 100 18.27 0.92 -9.57
C VAL A 100 19.19 1.80 -10.41
N GLU A 101 20.20 1.21 -11.03
CA GLU A 101 21.03 1.93 -12.01
C GLU A 101 20.25 2.10 -13.31
N GLY A 102 20.09 3.36 -13.73
CA GLY A 102 19.53 3.74 -15.03
C GLY A 102 20.64 4.16 -16.00
N LYS A 103 20.27 4.29 -17.28
CA LYS A 103 21.21 4.74 -18.33
C LYS A 103 21.80 6.13 -18.04
N ASP A 104 21.02 7.01 -17.44
CA ASP A 104 21.37 8.42 -17.20
C ASP A 104 21.64 8.71 -15.71
N GLY A 105 21.91 7.67 -14.91
CA GLY A 105 22.20 7.78 -13.47
C GLY A 105 21.26 6.98 -12.58
N THR A 106 21.29 7.26 -11.27
CA THR A 106 20.52 6.52 -10.28
C THR A 106 19.03 6.80 -10.40
N LEU A 107 18.24 5.73 -10.48
CA LEU A 107 16.78 5.75 -10.43
C LEU A 107 16.32 5.16 -9.08
N THR A 108 15.14 5.56 -8.65
CA THR A 108 14.41 4.88 -7.59
C THR A 108 13.19 4.21 -8.16
N ARG A 109 13.09 2.90 -7.96
CA ARG A 109 11.91 2.09 -8.25
C ARG A 109 11.02 2.01 -7.03
N LEU A 110 9.76 2.38 -7.22
CA LEU A 110 8.70 2.29 -6.23
C LEU A 110 7.85 1.06 -6.54
N TYR A 111 7.58 0.26 -5.52
CA TYR A 111 6.68 -0.88 -5.61
C TYR A 111 5.46 -0.66 -4.72
N PHE A 112 4.28 -0.91 -5.29
CA PHE A 112 3.05 -1.07 -4.53
C PHE A 112 2.44 -2.43 -4.86
N GLY A 113 2.30 -3.29 -3.86
CA GLY A 113 1.62 -4.56 -4.00
C GLY A 113 0.55 -4.75 -2.94
N SER A 114 -0.37 -5.67 -3.22
CA SER A 114 -1.44 -6.01 -2.29
C SER A 114 -1.68 -7.50 -2.23
N ALA A 115 -2.30 -7.94 -1.14
CA ALA A 115 -2.88 -9.27 -1.06
C ALA A 115 -4.28 -9.22 -0.46
N VAL A 116 -5.21 -9.99 -1.00
CA VAL A 116 -6.53 -10.19 -0.41
C VAL A 116 -6.71 -11.66 -0.08
N VAL A 117 -6.76 -11.94 1.22
CA VAL A 117 -6.88 -13.30 1.76
C VAL A 117 -8.36 -13.71 1.76
N PRO A 118 -8.69 -14.91 1.24
CA PRO A 118 -10.05 -15.41 1.22
C PRO A 118 -10.56 -15.67 2.64
N VAL A 119 -11.85 -15.44 2.84
CA VAL A 119 -12.53 -15.81 4.09
C VAL A 119 -13.06 -17.22 3.95
N LYS A 120 -13.01 -18.00 5.04
CA LYS A 120 -13.62 -19.32 5.08
C LYS A 120 -15.14 -19.15 5.05
N ASN A 121 -15.80 -19.74 4.06
CA ASN A 121 -17.25 -19.81 4.05
C ASN A 121 -17.71 -20.71 5.20
N ILE A 122 -18.49 -20.16 6.14
CA ILE A 122 -18.94 -20.88 7.35
C ILE A 122 -19.86 -22.06 7.00
N LYS A 123 -20.65 -21.96 5.92
CA LYS A 123 -21.61 -22.99 5.51
C LYS A 123 -20.97 -24.14 4.71
N THR A 124 -19.96 -23.84 3.89
CA THR A 124 -19.36 -24.83 2.97
C THR A 124 -17.93 -25.22 3.32
N GLY A 125 -17.31 -24.54 4.30
CA GLY A 125 -15.93 -24.76 4.73
C GLY A 125 -14.85 -24.35 3.72
N ARG A 126 -15.23 -23.99 2.48
CA ARG A 126 -14.31 -23.63 1.40
C ARG A 126 -13.79 -22.20 1.56
N LEU A 127 -12.50 -22.00 1.27
CA LEU A 127 -11.93 -20.68 1.07
C LEU A 127 -12.43 -20.14 -0.26
N SER A 128 -13.12 -18.99 -0.23
CA SER A 128 -13.56 -18.30 -1.43
C SER A 128 -13.44 -16.81 -1.21
N LEU A 129 -13.06 -16.10 -2.27
CA LEU A 129 -13.07 -14.65 -2.27
C LEU A 129 -14.51 -14.10 -2.43
N GLY A 130 -15.47 -14.93 -2.88
CA GLY A 130 -16.88 -14.57 -3.13
C GLY A 130 -17.09 -13.91 -4.51
N ALA A 131 -18.28 -13.98 -5.09
CA ALA A 131 -18.53 -13.45 -6.44
C ALA A 131 -18.36 -11.92 -6.54
N GLY A 132 -18.76 -11.16 -5.50
CA GLY A 132 -18.57 -9.71 -5.43
C GLY A 132 -17.10 -9.27 -5.39
N PHE A 133 -16.18 -10.18 -5.07
CA PHE A 133 -14.75 -9.89 -5.08
C PHE A 133 -14.24 -9.52 -6.46
N TYR A 134 -14.67 -10.19 -7.53
CA TYR A 134 -14.14 -9.92 -8.87
C TYR A 134 -14.45 -8.51 -9.37
N ALA A 135 -15.62 -7.96 -9.03
CA ALA A 135 -15.95 -6.56 -9.31
C ALA A 135 -15.05 -5.61 -8.50
N LEU A 136 -14.93 -5.84 -7.18
CA LEU A 136 -14.04 -5.07 -6.30
C LEU A 136 -12.56 -5.15 -6.72
N LEU A 137 -12.14 -6.26 -7.32
CA LEU A 137 -10.78 -6.51 -7.78
C LEU A 137 -10.40 -5.57 -8.94
N TRP A 138 -11.33 -5.30 -9.86
CA TRP A 138 -11.10 -4.34 -10.94
C TRP A 138 -10.95 -2.91 -10.41
N PHE A 139 -11.83 -2.51 -9.48
CA PHE A 139 -11.70 -1.24 -8.76
C PHE A 139 -10.36 -1.15 -8.02
N HIS A 140 -9.96 -2.23 -7.33
CA HIS A 140 -8.70 -2.30 -6.60
C HIS A 140 -7.49 -2.12 -7.52
N LYS A 141 -7.48 -2.72 -8.71
CA LYS A 141 -6.40 -2.53 -9.68
C LYS A 141 -6.28 -1.07 -10.11
N ILE A 142 -7.38 -0.42 -10.48
CA ILE A 142 -7.38 1.00 -10.87
C ILE A 142 -6.93 1.88 -9.70
N TYR A 143 -7.50 1.63 -8.51
CA TYR A 143 -7.16 2.32 -7.28
C TYR A 143 -5.66 2.21 -6.98
N SER A 144 -5.10 1.01 -7.11
CA SER A 144 -3.69 0.73 -6.84
C SER A 144 -2.74 1.46 -7.78
N VAL A 145 -3.05 1.43 -9.08
CA VAL A 145 -2.27 2.15 -10.10
C VAL A 145 -2.38 3.66 -9.90
N ALA A 146 -3.57 4.17 -9.55
CA ALA A 146 -3.78 5.58 -9.28
C ALA A 146 -3.01 6.07 -8.05
N LEU A 147 -3.02 5.34 -6.94
CA LEU A 147 -2.22 5.66 -5.75
C LEU A 147 -0.73 5.72 -6.08
N LEU A 148 -0.21 4.72 -6.79
CA LEU A 148 1.18 4.68 -7.20
C LEU A 148 1.54 5.86 -8.12
N HIS A 149 0.63 6.20 -9.05
CA HIS A 149 0.80 7.35 -9.94
C HIS A 149 0.84 8.69 -9.17
N PHE A 150 -0.08 8.91 -8.23
CA PHE A 150 -0.09 10.12 -7.41
C PHE A 150 1.15 10.23 -6.52
N ALA A 151 1.58 9.12 -5.90
CA ALA A 151 2.81 9.08 -5.13
C ALA A 151 4.02 9.45 -6.00
N ARG A 152 4.11 8.89 -7.20
CA ARG A 152 5.15 9.22 -8.19
C ARG A 152 5.13 10.69 -8.58
N SER A 153 3.98 11.22 -9.00
CA SER A 153 3.84 12.61 -9.43
C SER A 153 4.33 13.59 -8.35
N ARG A 154 3.94 13.35 -7.10
CA ARG A 154 4.38 14.16 -5.96
C ARG A 154 5.89 14.09 -5.72
N LEU A 155 6.49 12.90 -5.81
CA LEU A 155 7.92 12.70 -5.61
C LEU A 155 8.74 13.30 -6.74
N THR A 156 8.29 13.17 -8.00
CA THR A 156 8.92 13.82 -9.15
C THR A 156 8.92 15.33 -8.99
N LYS A 157 7.80 15.93 -8.56
CA LYS A 157 7.73 17.38 -8.31
C LYS A 157 8.70 17.84 -7.22
N ARG A 158 8.86 17.05 -6.15
CA ARG A 158 9.85 17.33 -5.09
C ARG A 158 11.27 17.33 -5.64
N LEU A 159 11.60 16.36 -6.50
CA LEU A 159 12.95 16.20 -7.06
C LEU A 159 13.30 17.26 -8.13
N SER A 160 12.30 17.91 -8.71
CA SER A 160 12.49 19.01 -9.66
C SER A 160 12.53 20.40 -9.01
N THR A 161 12.35 20.48 -7.68
CA THR A 161 12.40 21.73 -6.90
C THR A 161 13.73 21.81 -6.17
#